data_AF-A0A349C090-F1
#
_entry.id   AF-A0A349C090-F1
#
_cell.length_a   1.000
_cell.length_b   1.000
_cell.length_c   1.000
_cell.angle_alpha   90.00
_cell.angle_beta   90.00
_cell.angle_gamma   90.00
#
_symmetry.space_group_name_H-M   'P 1'
#
loop_
_entity.id
_entity.type
_entity.pdbx_description
1 polymer ?
#
loop_
_entity_poly.entity_id
_entity_poly.type
_entity_poly.pdbx_seq_one_letter_code
_entity_poly.pdbx_strand_id
1 'polypeptide(L)' 'GKDSVIGAGSVVTKDIPAGSVAVGNPCRVIRQITEEDDRFFDHGRPIPQEIIAQYM' A
#
# COMPACT_ATOMS: atom_id res chain seq x y z
N GLY A 1 7.44 -7.16 -2.22
CA GLY A 1 8.31 -7.84 -1.24
C GLY A 1 7.57 -7.91 0.07
N LYS A 2 8.25 -8.13 1.20
CA LYS A 2 7.63 -7.99 2.52
C LYS A 2 7.08 -6.56 2.69
N ASP A 3 5.97 -6.42 3.41
CA ASP A 3 5.38 -5.13 3.77
C ASP A 3 5.18 -4.21 2.55
N SER A 4 4.69 -4.76 1.43
CA SER A 4 4.44 -3.99 0.20
C SER A 4 2.95 -3.88 -0.05
N VAL A 5 2.51 -2.76 -0.63
CA VAL A 5 1.11 -2.52 -0.97
C VAL A 5 0.94 -2.64 -2.48
N ILE A 6 -0.01 -3.49 -2.90
CA ILE A 6 -0.39 -3.66 -4.30
C ILE A 6 -1.78 -3.04 -4.49
N GLY A 7 -1.89 -2.09 -5.41
CA GLY A 7 -3.19 -1.49 -5.74
C GLY A 7 -4.16 -2.52 -6.30
N ALA A 8 -5.44 -2.41 -5.93
CA ALA A 8 -6.48 -3.29 -6.44
C ALA A 8 -6.52 -3.29 -7.98
N GLY A 9 -6.70 -4.46 -8.58
CA GLY A 9 -6.73 -4.63 -10.04
C GLY A 9 -5.36 -4.61 -10.74
N SER A 10 -4.26 -4.56 -9.99
CA SER A 10 -2.91 -4.62 -10.58
C SER A 10 -2.54 -6.04 -11.03
N VAL A 11 -1.72 -6.13 -12.07
CA VAL A 11 -1.15 -7.40 -12.56
C VAL A 11 0.36 -7.37 -12.39
N VAL A 12 0.84 -8.09 -11.37
CA VAL A 12 2.26 -8.16 -11.02
C VAL A 12 2.96 -9.18 -11.91
N THR A 13 3.86 -8.70 -12.75
CA THR A 13 4.62 -9.53 -13.72
C THR A 13 6.11 -9.64 -13.38
N LYS A 14 6.57 -8.93 -12.35
CA LYS A 14 7.97 -8.89 -11.88
C LYS A 14 8.00 -8.72 -10.36
N ASP A 15 9.12 -9.06 -9.76
CA ASP A 15 9.33 -8.87 -8.33
C ASP A 15 9.17 -7.40 -7.92
N ILE A 16 8.54 -7.21 -6.75
CA ILE A 16 8.37 -5.91 -6.11
C ILE A 16 9.33 -5.85 -4.93
N PRO A 17 10.14 -4.79 -4.76
CA PRO A 17 10.98 -4.62 -3.57
C PRO A 17 10.14 -4.60 -2.28
N ALA A 18 10.75 -4.85 -1.12
CA ALA A 18 10.06 -4.67 0.16
C ALA A 18 9.68 -3.20 0.38
N GLY A 19 8.65 -2.94 1.20
CA GLY A 19 8.27 -1.57 1.55
C GLY A 19 7.79 -0.71 0.36
N SER A 20 7.36 -1.31 -0.74
CA SER A 20 7.00 -0.57 -1.96
C SER A 20 5.50 -0.47 -2.17
N VAL A 21 5.06 0.65 -2.75
CA VAL A 21 3.70 0.81 -3.30
C VAL A 21 3.78 0.64 -4.81
N ALA A 22 3.03 -0.33 -5.34
CA ALA A 22 3.03 -0.66 -6.76
C ALA A 22 1.61 -0.82 -7.30
N VAL A 23 1.36 -0.31 -8.51
CA VAL A 23 0.03 -0.30 -9.14
C VAL A 23 0.08 -0.55 -10.65
N GLY A 24 -1.06 -0.97 -11.22
CA GLY A 24 -1.30 -1.01 -12.67
C GLY A 24 -1.18 -2.38 -13.32
N ASN A 25 -1.42 -2.41 -14.63
CA ASN A 25 -1.29 -3.58 -15.50
C ASN A 25 -0.54 -3.19 -16.80
N PRO A 26 0.77 -3.48 -16.95
CA PRO A 26 1.61 -4.19 -15.99
C PRO A 26 1.93 -3.34 -14.74
N CYS A 27 2.07 -4.00 -13.59
CA CYS A 27 2.32 -3.34 -12.30
C CYS A 27 3.70 -2.67 -12.25
N ARG A 28 3.75 -1.45 -11.71
CA ARG A 28 4.98 -0.66 -11.55
C ARG A 28 5.06 -0.05 -10.15
N VAL A 29 6.26 0.00 -9.59
CA VAL A 29 6.54 0.71 -8.33
C VAL A 29 6.39 2.21 -8.57
N ILE A 30 5.59 2.87 -7.74
CA ILE A 30 5.35 4.33 -7.84
C ILE A 30 6.01 5.12 -6.70
N ARG A 31 6.19 4.49 -5.53
CA ARG A 31 6.89 5.07 -4.37
C ARG A 31 7.22 4.00 -3.33
N GLN A 32 7.97 4.39 -2.30
CA GLN A 32 8.10 3.61 -1.06
C GLN A 32 6.94 3.93 -0.11
N ILE A 33 6.67 3.00 0.81
CA ILE A 33 5.75 3.17 1.94
C ILE A 33 6.37 4.13 2.95
N THR A 34 5.52 4.95 3.55
CA THR A 34 5.87 5.90 4.60
C THR A 34 4.92 5.76 5.79
N GLU A 35 5.21 6.44 6.90
CA GLU A 35 4.32 6.51 8.07
C GLU A 35 2.95 7.15 7.79
N GLU A 36 2.79 7.79 6.62
CA GLU A 36 1.47 8.28 6.19
C GLU A 36 0.55 7.15 5.75
N ASP A 37 1.09 6.05 5.22
CA ASP A 37 0.30 4.92 4.77
C ASP A 37 -0.49 4.31 5.95
N ASP A 38 0.12 4.18 7.12
CA ASP A 38 -0.55 3.67 8.33
C ASP A 38 -1.66 4.59 8.87
N ARG A 39 -1.75 5.82 8.36
CA ARG A 39 -2.75 6.81 8.77
C ARG A 39 -3.79 7.08 7.68
N PHE A 40 -3.41 6.95 6.41
CA PHE A 40 -4.21 7.37 5.26
C PHE A 40 -4.09 6.38 4.10
N PHE A 41 -5.18 5.64 3.81
CA PHE A 41 -5.27 4.75 2.65
C PHE A 41 -6.41 5.08 1.67
N ASP A 42 -7.50 5.72 2.12
CA ASP A 42 -8.66 6.04 1.28
C ASP A 42 -8.60 7.47 0.74
N HIS A 43 -7.91 7.69 -0.38
CA HIS A 43 -7.89 9.00 -1.07
C HIS A 43 -7.53 10.18 -0.15
N GLY A 44 -6.61 9.97 0.79
CA GLY A 44 -6.20 10.97 1.78
C GLY A 44 -7.13 11.11 2.99
N ARG A 45 -8.16 10.27 3.11
CA ARG A 45 -8.97 10.18 4.33
C ARG A 45 -8.24 9.36 5.39
N PRO A 46 -8.33 9.78 6.66
CA PRO A 46 -7.74 9.05 7.75
C PRO A 46 -8.44 7.71 7.94
N ILE A 47 -7.69 6.68 8.30
CA ILE A 47 -8.24 5.41 8.74
C ILE A 47 -8.98 5.65 10.06
N PRO A 48 -10.24 5.18 10.21
CA PRO A 48 -10.98 5.26 11.48
C PRO A 48 -10.18 4.64 12.64
N GLN A 49 -10.07 5.36 13.75
CA GLN A 49 -9.22 4.95 14.89
C GLN A 49 -9.73 3.67 15.54
N GLU A 50 -11.04 3.40 15.47
CA GLU A 50 -11.65 2.19 15.98
C GLU A 50 -11.14 0.96 15.23
N ILE A 51 -10.85 1.09 13.93
CA ILE A 51 -10.27 0.03 13.11
C ILE A 51 -8.81 -0.17 13.53
N ILE A 52 -8.01 0.90 13.60
CA ILE A 52 -6.58 0.80 13.94
C ILE A 52 -6.40 0.13 15.31
N ALA A 53 -7.15 0.57 16.32
CA ALA A 53 -7.08 0.05 17.68
C ALA A 53 -7.46 -1.44 17.81
N GLN A 54 -8.13 -2.02 16.81
CA GLN A 54 -8.48 -3.44 16.79
C GLN A 54 -7.30 -4.32 16.31
N TYR A 55 -6.38 -3.75 15.53
CA TYR A 55 -5.31 -4.50 14.85
C TYR A 55 -3.89 -4.12 15.31
N MET A 56 -3.76 -3.10 16.17
CA MET A 56 -2.53 -2.78 16.93
C MET A 56 -2.63 -3.31 18.35
#